data_AF-A0A7C2QA12-F1
#
_entry.id   AF-A0A7C2QA12-F1
#
_cell.length_a   1.000
_cell.length_b   1.000
_cell.length_c   1.000
_cell.angle_alpha   90.00
_cell.angle_beta   90.00
_cell.angle_gamma   90.00
#
_symmetry.space_group_name_H-M   'P 1'
#
loop_
_entity.id
_entity.type
_entity.pdbx_description
1 polymer ?
#
loop_
_entity_poly.entity_id
_entity_poly.type
_entity_poly.pdbx_seq_one_letter_code
_entity_poly.pdbx_strand_id
1 'polypeptide(L)'
;MEREEIEGIVRMARAYAAEQVPWLAPALYAARLVLTESCPSLAAVDEGMRVYFNPRMVAELVGGENKKAVSELGFVWFHEVAHRLREHAERAREKTAHPELWNIASDLEINDARLPGLMLPQRSLLPRQFNLPEGKLAEFYYDRLQEERESSRRQPIPSAGDQEEWESSQPQLIPSASDQVSKPEQPEGGLPSTFDEGSGVHGQKRSW
;
A
#
# COMPACT_ATOMS: atom_id res chain seq x y z
N MET A 1 22.80 -1.98 9.05
CA MET A 1 22.14 -2.35 10.31
C MET A 1 21.97 -3.85 10.28
N GLU A 2 22.38 -4.52 11.36
CA GLU A 2 22.21 -5.95 11.50
C GLU A 2 20.73 -6.29 11.76
N ARG A 3 20.31 -7.51 11.40
CA ARG A 3 18.92 -7.95 11.54
C ARG A 3 18.41 -7.82 12.97
N GLU A 4 19.24 -8.12 13.96
CA GLU A 4 18.89 -8.01 15.40
C GLU A 4 18.63 -6.56 15.82
N GLU A 5 19.39 -5.60 15.31
CA GLU A 5 19.19 -4.17 15.57
C GLU A 5 17.86 -3.69 14.98
N ILE A 6 17.56 -4.14 13.75
CA ILE A 6 16.29 -3.87 13.06
C ILE A 6 15.11 -4.46 13.86
N GLU A 7 15.23 -5.70 14.32
CA GLU A 7 14.20 -6.31 15.15
C GLU A 7 14.01 -5.54 16.47
N GLY A 8 15.12 -5.16 17.11
CA GLY A 8 15.12 -4.37 18.35
C GLY A 8 14.38 -3.05 18.20
N ILE A 9 14.66 -2.28 17.14
CA ILE A 9 13.99 -1.00 16.92
C ILE A 9 12.51 -1.16 16.58
N VAL A 10 12.12 -2.18 15.79
CA VAL A 10 10.71 -2.45 15.48
C VAL A 10 9.94 -2.88 16.73
N ARG A 11 10.55 -3.66 17.62
CA ARG A 11 9.95 -4.04 18.92
C ARG A 11 9.83 -2.85 19.87
N MET A 12 10.85 -2.00 19.92
CA MET A 12 10.83 -0.77 20.71
C MET A 12 9.73 0.19 20.20
N ALA A 13 9.61 0.36 18.89
CA ALA A 13 8.54 1.14 18.26
C ALA A 13 7.15 0.62 18.61
N ARG A 14 6.97 -0.71 18.68
CA ARG A 14 5.70 -1.33 19.14
C ARG A 14 5.38 -0.97 20.59
N ALA A 15 6.35 -1.05 21.49
CA ALA A 15 6.17 -0.70 22.89
C ALA A 15 5.87 0.80 23.05
N TYR A 16 6.59 1.65 22.30
CA TYR A 16 6.34 3.08 22.26
C TYR A 16 4.93 3.40 21.72
N ALA A 17 4.47 2.73 20.66
CA ALA A 17 3.11 2.86 20.16
C ALA A 17 2.05 2.48 21.21
N ALA A 18 2.29 1.42 21.98
CA ALA A 18 1.40 1.02 23.08
C ALA A 18 1.38 2.05 24.22
N GLU A 19 2.48 2.78 24.46
CA GLU A 19 2.52 3.89 25.42
C GLU A 19 1.77 5.12 24.90
N GLN A 20 1.94 5.48 23.62
CA GLN A 20 1.27 6.63 23.02
C GLN A 20 -0.23 6.40 22.76
N VAL A 21 -0.63 5.14 22.53
CA VAL A 21 -2.00 4.73 22.23
C VAL A 21 -2.44 3.56 23.13
N PRO A 22 -2.62 3.78 24.46
CA PRO A 22 -2.81 2.68 25.42
C PRO A 22 -4.03 1.80 25.15
N TRP A 23 -5.09 2.36 24.58
CA TRP A 23 -6.30 1.61 24.23
C TRP A 23 -6.07 0.62 23.08
N LEU A 24 -5.01 0.77 22.28
CA LEU A 24 -4.63 -0.16 21.21
C LEU A 24 -3.61 -1.22 21.69
N ALA A 25 -3.03 -1.05 22.89
CA ALA A 25 -1.96 -1.92 23.38
C ALA A 25 -2.27 -3.43 23.33
N PRO A 26 -3.49 -3.91 23.70
CA PRO A 26 -3.81 -5.34 23.59
C PRO A 26 -3.67 -5.87 22.16
N ALA A 27 -4.12 -5.11 21.15
CA ALA A 27 -4.03 -5.52 19.75
C ALA A 27 -2.57 -5.46 19.24
N LEU A 28 -1.82 -4.42 19.62
CA LEU A 28 -0.39 -4.30 19.29
C LEU A 28 0.41 -5.49 19.84
N TYR A 29 0.15 -5.92 21.07
CA TYR A 29 0.86 -7.06 21.67
C TYR A 29 0.36 -8.43 21.21
N ALA A 30 -0.90 -8.53 20.76
CA ALA A 30 -1.41 -9.73 20.09
C ALA A 30 -0.79 -9.93 18.70
N ALA A 31 -0.41 -8.84 18.01
CA ALA A 31 0.20 -8.90 16.69
C ALA A 31 1.59 -9.56 16.71
N ARG A 32 1.82 -10.49 15.78
CA ARG A 32 3.08 -11.22 15.64
C ARG A 32 4.00 -10.50 14.66
N LEU A 33 5.17 -10.07 15.13
CA LEU A 33 6.22 -9.51 14.28
C LEU A 33 6.85 -10.59 13.39
N VAL A 34 6.97 -10.30 12.10
CA VAL A 34 7.74 -11.08 11.12
C VAL A 34 8.64 -10.15 10.32
N LEU A 35 9.96 -10.41 10.30
CA LEU A 35 10.89 -9.68 9.43
C LEU A 35 11.13 -10.47 8.15
N THR A 36 10.82 -9.88 7.00
CA THR A 36 11.02 -10.52 5.68
C THR A 36 11.22 -9.47 4.58
N GLU A 37 12.21 -9.69 3.72
CA GLU A 37 12.43 -8.83 2.53
C GLU A 37 11.41 -9.08 1.42
N SER A 38 10.65 -10.18 1.50
CA SER A 38 9.60 -10.48 0.52
C SER A 38 8.38 -9.57 0.64
N CYS A 39 8.26 -8.81 1.75
CA CYS A 39 7.27 -7.76 1.88
C CYS A 39 7.66 -6.59 0.95
N PRO A 40 6.86 -6.23 -0.07
CA PRO A 40 7.23 -5.21 -1.05
C PRO A 40 7.03 -3.78 -0.53
N SER A 41 6.35 -3.61 0.59
CA SER A 41 6.16 -2.35 1.31
C SER A 41 6.96 -2.32 2.60
N LEU A 42 6.98 -1.17 3.29
CA LEU A 42 7.64 -1.03 4.60
C LEU A 42 7.08 -2.04 5.60
N ALA A 43 5.76 -2.17 5.64
CA ALA A 43 5.05 -3.15 6.43
C ALA A 43 3.77 -3.62 5.72
N ALA A 44 3.24 -4.73 6.24
CA ALA A 44 2.00 -5.34 5.81
C ALA A 44 1.41 -6.14 6.98
N VAL A 45 0.09 -6.31 7.02
CA VAL A 45 -0.59 -7.22 7.94
C VAL A 45 -1.28 -8.35 7.18
N ASP A 46 -1.66 -9.43 7.86
CA ASP A 46 -2.60 -10.42 7.33
C ASP A 46 -3.78 -10.67 8.28
N GLU A 47 -4.75 -11.45 7.82
CA GLU A 47 -5.94 -11.81 8.60
C GLU A 47 -5.62 -12.54 9.92
N GLY A 48 -4.44 -13.17 10.01
CA GLY A 48 -3.92 -13.87 11.18
C GLY A 48 -3.16 -12.99 12.17
N MET A 49 -3.21 -11.66 12.03
CA MET A 49 -2.49 -10.70 12.89
C MET A 49 -0.96 -10.85 12.85
N ARG A 50 -0.40 -11.37 11.75
CA ARG A 50 1.05 -11.30 11.50
C ARG A 50 1.34 -9.97 10.83
N VAL A 51 2.19 -9.16 11.46
CA VAL A 51 2.67 -7.90 10.92
C VAL A 51 4.09 -8.11 10.41
N TYR A 52 4.22 -7.98 9.09
CA TYR A 52 5.45 -8.11 8.35
C TYR A 52 6.12 -6.76 8.26
N PHE A 53 7.43 -6.70 8.50
CA PHE A 53 8.25 -5.52 8.22
C PHE A 53 9.37 -5.91 7.25
N ASN A 54 9.58 -5.07 6.23
CA ASN A 54 10.73 -5.22 5.35
C ASN A 54 11.99 -4.65 6.03
N PRO A 55 12.98 -5.50 6.40
CA PRO A 55 14.14 -5.03 7.17
C PRO A 55 14.99 -4.01 6.41
N ARG A 56 15.05 -4.08 5.06
CA ARG A 56 15.79 -3.11 4.25
C ARG A 56 15.14 -1.73 4.31
N MET A 57 13.82 -1.66 4.14
CA MET A 57 13.08 -0.39 4.23
C MET A 57 13.08 0.18 5.65
N VAL A 58 13.04 -0.67 6.68
CA VAL A 58 13.23 -0.22 8.07
C VAL A 58 14.62 0.40 8.25
N ALA A 59 15.67 -0.24 7.76
CA ALA A 59 17.03 0.31 7.86
C ALA A 59 17.17 1.66 7.14
N GLU A 60 16.53 1.82 5.98
CA GLU A 60 16.48 3.08 5.24
C GLU A 60 15.75 4.19 6.02
N LEU A 61 14.63 3.86 6.68
CA LEU A 61 13.87 4.78 7.52
C LEU A 61 14.68 5.20 8.76
N VAL A 62 15.38 4.25 9.38
CA VAL A 62 16.16 4.48 10.61
C VAL A 62 17.42 5.28 10.36
N GLY A 63 17.98 5.28 9.15
CA GLY A 63 19.23 5.99 8.78
C GLY A 63 19.29 7.50 9.09
N GLY A 64 18.24 8.09 9.67
CA GLY A 64 18.22 9.41 10.33
C GLY A 64 18.27 9.35 11.86
N GLU A 65 17.39 10.10 12.53
CA GLU A 65 17.34 10.22 14.00
C GLU A 65 16.52 9.08 14.65
N ASN A 66 17.13 8.29 15.53
CA ASN A 66 16.48 7.14 16.20
C ASN A 66 15.13 7.47 16.86
N LYS A 67 14.99 8.63 17.50
CA LYS A 67 13.74 9.03 18.14
C LYS A 67 12.60 9.25 17.12
N LYS A 68 12.93 9.86 15.99
CA LYS A 68 11.99 10.05 14.89
C LYS A 68 11.57 8.70 14.31
N ALA A 69 12.54 7.83 14.03
CA ALA A 69 12.30 6.51 13.48
C ALA A 69 11.38 5.64 14.37
N VAL A 70 11.58 5.66 15.69
CA VAL A 70 10.72 4.95 16.65
C VAL A 70 9.27 5.44 16.60
N SER A 71 9.08 6.76 16.49
CA SER A 71 7.74 7.36 16.38
C SER A 71 7.07 7.04 15.04
N GLU A 72 7.82 7.05 13.94
CA GLU A 72 7.33 6.67 12.61
C GLU A 72 6.98 5.18 12.53
N LEU A 73 7.87 4.30 12.99
CA LEU A 73 7.60 2.86 13.05
C LEU A 73 6.45 2.54 14.04
N GLY A 74 6.28 3.35 15.08
CA GLY A 74 5.14 3.22 15.98
C GLY A 74 3.82 3.55 15.30
N PHE A 75 3.80 4.56 14.42
CA PHE A 75 2.65 4.83 13.55
C PHE A 75 2.40 3.67 12.59
N VAL A 76 3.45 3.09 11.99
CA VAL A 76 3.31 1.92 11.11
C VAL A 76 2.67 0.73 11.85
N TRP A 77 3.09 0.46 13.08
CA TRP A 77 2.43 -0.55 13.93
C TRP A 77 0.93 -0.27 14.15
N PHE A 78 0.59 0.98 14.47
CA PHE A 78 -0.81 1.41 14.57
C PHE A 78 -1.55 1.14 13.26
N HIS A 79 -0.97 1.54 12.14
CA HIS A 79 -1.56 1.46 10.81
C HIS A 79 -1.89 0.00 10.44
N GLU A 80 -0.91 -0.89 10.55
CA GLU A 80 -1.08 -2.30 10.21
C GLU A 80 -2.12 -2.99 11.10
N VAL A 81 -2.11 -2.72 12.40
CA VAL A 81 -3.12 -3.28 13.32
C VAL A 81 -4.51 -2.68 13.05
N ALA A 82 -4.58 -1.40 12.67
CA ALA A 82 -5.84 -0.74 12.34
C ALA A 82 -6.53 -1.37 11.11
N HIS A 83 -5.78 -1.83 10.10
CA HIS A 83 -6.38 -2.58 8.99
C HIS A 83 -7.16 -3.80 9.47
N ARG A 84 -6.60 -4.56 10.42
CA ARG A 84 -7.28 -5.74 10.95
C ARG A 84 -8.47 -5.38 11.82
N LEU A 85 -8.31 -4.43 12.75
CA LEU A 85 -9.37 -4.04 13.68
C LEU A 85 -10.55 -3.34 13.00
N ARG A 86 -10.31 -2.71 11.85
CA ARG A 86 -11.36 -2.09 11.02
C ARG A 86 -11.92 -3.04 9.97
N GLU A 87 -11.52 -4.32 10.00
CA GLU A 87 -12.04 -5.37 9.13
C GLU A 87 -11.91 -5.01 7.64
N HIS A 88 -10.80 -4.37 7.26
CA HIS A 88 -10.63 -3.87 5.90
C HIS A 88 -10.62 -4.99 4.86
N ALA A 89 -10.14 -6.19 5.20
CA ALA A 89 -10.22 -7.35 4.32
C ALA A 89 -11.68 -7.80 4.13
N GLU A 90 -12.40 -8.02 5.23
CA GLU A 90 -13.81 -8.44 5.18
C GLU A 90 -14.69 -7.45 4.42
N ARG A 91 -14.54 -6.14 4.70
CA ARG A 91 -15.26 -5.06 4.01
C ARG A 91 -14.92 -4.99 2.52
N ALA A 92 -13.68 -5.30 2.13
CA ALA A 92 -13.29 -5.38 0.71
C ALA A 92 -14.09 -6.47 -0.02
N ARG A 93 -14.18 -7.67 0.58
CA ARG A 93 -14.92 -8.81 0.02
C ARG A 93 -16.40 -8.52 -0.10
N GLU A 94 -17.00 -7.98 0.96
CA GLU A 94 -18.42 -7.64 0.98
C GLU A 94 -18.77 -6.64 -0.12
N LYS A 95 -17.89 -5.66 -0.37
CA LYS A 95 -18.06 -4.67 -1.43
C LYS A 95 -17.68 -5.21 -2.82
N THR A 96 -17.01 -6.36 -2.90
CA THR A 96 -16.37 -6.85 -4.14
C THR A 96 -15.45 -5.77 -4.73
N ALA A 97 -14.68 -5.13 -3.86
CA ALA A 97 -13.88 -3.95 -4.19
C ALA A 97 -12.69 -4.31 -5.09
N HIS A 98 -12.30 -3.40 -5.97
CA HIS A 98 -11.04 -3.52 -6.71
C HIS A 98 -9.85 -3.43 -5.72
N PRO A 99 -8.98 -4.45 -5.63
CA PRO A 99 -8.02 -4.56 -4.54
C PRO A 99 -7.08 -3.35 -4.40
N GLU A 100 -6.56 -2.83 -5.52
CA GLU A 100 -5.64 -1.68 -5.49
C GLU A 100 -6.32 -0.39 -5.02
N LEU A 101 -7.56 -0.14 -5.45
CA LEU A 101 -8.28 1.08 -5.05
C LEU A 101 -8.72 1.00 -3.59
N TRP A 102 -9.09 -0.21 -3.14
CA TRP A 102 -9.44 -0.46 -1.75
C TRP A 102 -8.24 -0.28 -0.82
N ASN A 103 -7.06 -0.73 -1.23
CA ASN A 103 -5.84 -0.49 -0.46
C ASN A 103 -5.59 1.01 -0.28
N ILE A 104 -5.61 1.79 -1.36
CA ILE A 104 -5.46 3.25 -1.26
C ILE A 104 -6.53 3.84 -0.33
N ALA A 105 -7.79 3.46 -0.51
CA ALA A 105 -8.90 3.98 0.28
C ALA A 105 -8.79 3.67 1.78
N SER A 106 -8.36 2.46 2.13
CA SER A 106 -8.16 2.04 3.52
C SER A 106 -6.96 2.71 4.17
N ASP A 107 -5.87 2.92 3.41
CA ASP A 107 -4.74 3.72 3.85
C ASP A 107 -5.14 5.17 4.13
N LEU A 108 -6.00 5.76 3.28
CA LEU A 108 -6.53 7.12 3.49
C LEU A 108 -7.36 7.24 4.77
N GLU A 109 -8.18 6.22 5.09
CA GLU A 109 -8.96 6.15 6.35
C GLU A 109 -8.06 6.07 7.58
N ILE A 110 -6.93 5.38 7.50
CA ILE A 110 -6.04 5.18 8.66
C ILE A 110 -5.07 6.35 8.84
N ASN A 111 -4.48 6.84 7.75
CA ASN A 111 -3.37 7.78 7.78
C ASN A 111 -3.79 9.20 8.18
N ASP A 112 -5.08 9.52 8.16
CA ASP A 112 -5.58 10.80 8.67
C ASP A 112 -5.68 10.87 10.20
N ALA A 113 -5.43 9.75 10.90
CA ALA A 113 -5.43 9.68 12.35
C ALA A 113 -4.44 10.67 12.99
N ARG A 114 -4.91 11.35 14.04
CA ARG A 114 -4.09 12.28 14.85
C ARG A 114 -3.72 11.58 16.16
N LEU A 115 -2.50 11.05 16.19
CA LEU A 115 -1.97 10.27 17.32
C LEU A 115 -0.80 11.03 17.94
N PRO A 116 -1.01 11.79 19.03
CA PRO A 116 0.08 12.47 19.73
C PRO A 116 1.23 11.50 20.04
N GLY A 117 2.45 11.91 19.72
CA GLY A 117 3.66 11.11 19.95
C GLY A 117 4.01 10.11 18.85
N LEU A 118 3.08 9.79 17.93
CA LEU A 118 3.34 8.98 16.73
C LEU A 118 3.37 9.87 15.49
N MET A 119 4.36 9.66 14.63
CA MET A 119 4.56 10.47 13.43
C MET A 119 4.21 9.67 12.19
N LEU A 120 3.42 10.26 11.29
CA LEU A 120 3.15 9.65 10.00
C LEU A 120 4.44 9.64 9.15
N PRO A 121 4.86 8.48 8.59
CA PRO A 121 5.98 8.44 7.66
C PRO A 121 5.78 9.37 6.45
N GLN A 122 6.86 9.99 5.98
CA GLN A 122 6.80 11.06 4.97
C GLN A 122 6.11 10.67 3.65
N ARG A 123 6.12 9.38 3.27
CA ARG A 123 5.57 8.87 2.02
C ARG A 123 4.17 8.25 2.15
N SER A 124 3.52 8.40 3.31
CA SER A 124 2.17 7.89 3.51
C SER A 124 1.12 8.68 2.72
N LEU A 125 0.08 7.96 2.28
CA LEU A 125 -1.04 8.54 1.54
C LEU A 125 -1.97 9.31 2.49
N LEU A 126 -2.43 10.48 2.07
CA LEU A 126 -3.36 11.33 2.81
C LEU A 126 -4.51 11.83 1.92
N PRO A 127 -5.73 11.99 2.45
CA PRO A 127 -6.90 12.36 1.64
C PRO A 127 -6.70 13.63 0.81
N ARG A 128 -6.00 14.62 1.38
CA ARG A 128 -5.66 15.89 0.71
C ARG A 128 -4.86 15.74 -0.58
N GLN A 129 -4.08 14.67 -0.74
CA GLN A 129 -3.31 14.41 -1.98
C GLN A 129 -4.24 14.05 -3.15
N PHE A 130 -5.47 13.63 -2.86
CA PHE A 130 -6.50 13.26 -3.81
C PHE A 130 -7.63 14.31 -3.88
N ASN A 131 -7.44 15.50 -3.27
CA ASN A 131 -8.49 16.51 -3.09
C ASN A 131 -9.74 15.99 -2.37
N LEU A 132 -9.57 15.01 -1.47
CA LEU A 132 -10.65 14.43 -0.67
C LEU A 132 -10.63 14.99 0.76
N PRO A 133 -11.80 15.10 1.43
CA PRO A 133 -11.87 15.53 2.82
C PRO A 133 -11.30 14.45 3.76
N GLU A 134 -10.70 14.85 4.88
CA GLU A 134 -10.29 13.95 5.96
C GLU A 134 -11.52 13.43 6.76
N GLY A 135 -11.31 12.38 7.55
CA GLY A 135 -12.28 11.82 8.49
C GLY A 135 -13.38 10.98 7.84
N LYS A 136 -13.12 10.39 6.66
CA LYS A 136 -14.05 9.50 5.96
C LYS A 136 -13.62 8.04 6.07
N LEU A 137 -14.58 7.14 5.86
CA LEU A 137 -14.36 5.69 5.83
C LEU A 137 -13.78 5.26 4.47
N ALA A 138 -13.15 4.08 4.44
CA ALA A 138 -12.59 3.48 3.24
C ALA A 138 -13.62 3.37 2.10
N GLU A 139 -14.88 3.05 2.36
CA GLU A 139 -15.90 2.95 1.30
C GLU A 139 -16.11 4.29 0.60
N PHE A 140 -16.14 5.39 1.37
CA PHE A 140 -16.29 6.72 0.80
C PHE A 140 -15.12 7.06 -0.12
N TYR A 141 -13.88 6.81 0.35
CA TYR A 141 -12.70 7.07 -0.47
C TYR A 141 -12.65 6.16 -1.69
N TYR A 142 -13.00 4.88 -1.53
CA TYR A 142 -13.06 3.92 -2.63
C TYR A 142 -14.04 4.36 -3.71
N ASP A 143 -15.26 4.76 -3.34
CA ASP A 143 -16.28 5.18 -4.31
C ASP A 143 -15.79 6.39 -5.12
N ARG A 144 -15.11 7.35 -4.45
CA ARG A 144 -14.52 8.52 -5.12
C ARG A 144 -13.38 8.16 -6.07
N LEU A 145 -12.49 7.26 -5.65
CA LEU A 145 -11.39 6.79 -6.48
C LEU A 145 -11.90 5.99 -7.69
N GLN A 146 -12.97 5.22 -7.51
CA GLN A 146 -13.61 4.49 -8.59
C GLN A 146 -14.28 5.43 -9.60
N GLU A 147 -15.04 6.42 -9.12
CA GLU A 147 -15.66 7.46 -9.97
C GLU A 147 -14.60 8.17 -10.85
N GLU A 148 -13.47 8.56 -10.25
CA GLU A 148 -12.37 9.24 -10.96
C GLU A 148 -11.70 8.35 -12.02
N ARG A 149 -11.53 7.06 -11.70
CA ARG A 149 -10.99 6.08 -12.66
C ARG A 149 -11.94 5.89 -13.84
N GLU A 150 -13.24 5.84 -13.59
CA GLU A 150 -14.26 5.68 -14.62
C GLU A 150 -14.41 6.94 -15.48
N SER A 151 -14.36 8.13 -14.87
CA SER A 151 -14.41 9.41 -15.59
C SER A 151 -13.20 9.57 -16.52
N SER A 152 -12.00 9.24 -16.04
CA SER A 152 -10.76 9.25 -16.83
C SER A 152 -10.81 8.28 -18.00
N ARG A 153 -11.47 7.12 -17.85
CA ARG A 153 -11.67 6.15 -18.94
C ARG A 153 -12.72 6.58 -19.97
N ARG A 154 -13.64 7.48 -19.60
CA ARG A 154 -14.72 7.98 -20.46
C ARG A 154 -14.36 9.26 -21.23
N GLN A 155 -13.23 9.91 -20.92
CA GLN A 155 -12.70 11.03 -21.70
C GLN A 155 -12.43 10.56 -23.14
N PRO A 156 -13.12 11.10 -24.16
CA PRO A 156 -12.84 10.76 -25.55
C PRO A 156 -11.45 11.23 -25.91
N ILE A 157 -10.68 10.41 -26.63
CA ILE A 157 -9.54 10.91 -27.41
C ILE A 157 -10.13 11.99 -28.34
N PRO A 158 -9.55 13.20 -28.44
CA PRO A 158 -10.03 14.18 -29.39
C PRO A 158 -10.05 13.52 -30.76
N SER A 159 -11.23 13.42 -31.37
CA SER A 159 -11.34 12.98 -32.75
C SER A 159 -10.47 13.92 -33.57
N ALA A 160 -9.42 13.36 -34.18
CA ALA A 160 -8.61 14.06 -35.16
C ALA A 160 -9.51 14.44 -36.33
N GLY A 161 -10.01 15.67 -36.27
CA GLY A 161 -10.88 16.27 -37.26
C GLY A 161 -10.69 17.77 -37.19
N ASP A 162 -9.50 18.21 -37.58
CA ASP A 162 -9.29 19.45 -38.35
C ASP A 162 -7.96 19.30 -39.09
N GLN A 163 -8.07 19.19 -40.42
CA GLN A 163 -6.95 19.22 -41.36
C GLN A 163 -6.48 20.66 -41.47
N GLU A 164 -5.28 20.97 -40.99
CA GLU A 164 -4.49 22.06 -41.54
C GLU A 164 -3.16 21.52 -42.06
N GLU A 165 -3.01 21.65 -43.37
CA GLU A 165 -1.83 21.34 -44.17
C GLU A 165 -0.59 22.09 -43.67
N TRP A 166 0.49 21.35 -43.46
CA TRP A 166 1.84 21.90 -43.57
C TRP A 166 2.72 20.88 -44.30
N GLU A 167 3.19 21.31 -45.47
CA GLU A 167 4.02 20.55 -46.41
C GLU A 167 5.42 20.23 -45.88
N SER A 168 5.80 18.98 -46.14
CA SER A 168 7.12 18.43 -46.46
C SER A 168 8.41 19.12 -45.96
N SER A 169 9.23 18.34 -45.24
CA SER A 169 10.58 17.98 -45.73
C SER A 169 11.16 16.82 -44.90
N GLN A 170 11.48 15.73 -45.61
CA GLN A 170 12.23 14.54 -45.19
C GLN A 170 13.75 14.80 -45.50
N PRO A 171 14.79 13.99 -45.10
CA PRO A 171 14.74 12.65 -44.50
C PRO A 171 15.94 12.14 -43.58
N GLN A 172 15.76 10.92 -43.04
CA GLN A 172 16.70 9.80 -42.71
C GLN A 172 17.66 9.82 -41.49
N LEU A 173 17.58 8.78 -40.63
CA LEU A 173 18.33 7.50 -40.73
C LEU A 173 17.98 6.53 -39.58
N ILE A 174 17.80 5.24 -39.90
CA ILE A 174 17.71 4.07 -38.99
C ILE A 174 19.04 3.26 -39.13
N PRO A 175 19.45 2.36 -38.21
CA PRO A 175 18.87 0.99 -38.06
C PRO A 175 18.85 0.46 -36.59
N SER A 176 17.80 -0.23 -36.12
CA SER A 176 17.49 -1.68 -36.17
C SER A 176 18.47 -2.67 -35.50
N ALA A 177 17.95 -3.47 -34.55
CA ALA A 177 18.18 -4.92 -34.30
C ALA A 177 17.30 -5.36 -33.09
N SER A 178 16.15 -6.04 -33.25
CA SER A 178 15.90 -7.50 -33.35
C SER A 178 16.14 -8.31 -32.05
N ASP A 179 15.07 -8.84 -31.42
CA ASP A 179 14.72 -10.28 -31.50
C ASP A 179 13.54 -10.74 -30.59
N GLN A 180 12.58 -11.35 -31.28
CA GLN A 180 11.66 -12.49 -31.05
C GLN A 180 11.27 -13.08 -29.65
N VAL A 181 9.92 -13.22 -29.51
CA VAL A 181 9.09 -14.41 -29.15
C VAL A 181 9.24 -15.00 -27.72
N SER A 182 8.21 -15.12 -26.88
CA SER A 182 7.20 -16.22 -26.87
C SER A 182 6.10 -16.00 -25.81
N LYS A 183 4.84 -16.39 -26.11
CA LYS A 183 3.75 -16.65 -25.13
C LYS A 183 4.01 -17.95 -24.35
N PRO A 184 3.37 -18.14 -23.18
CA PRO A 184 2.80 -19.45 -22.88
C PRO A 184 1.35 -19.43 -22.37
N GLU A 185 0.77 -20.62 -22.47
CA GLU A 185 -0.62 -21.05 -22.38
C GLU A 185 -1.22 -21.08 -20.96
N GLN A 186 -2.55 -21.16 -20.91
CA GLN A 186 -3.34 -21.44 -19.71
C GLN A 186 -3.31 -22.92 -19.33
N PRO A 187 -3.46 -23.26 -18.03
CA PRO A 187 -4.06 -24.53 -17.64
C PRO A 187 -5.38 -24.34 -16.88
N GLU A 188 -6.35 -25.18 -17.24
CA GLU A 188 -7.55 -25.49 -16.48
C GLU A 188 -7.19 -26.17 -15.14
N GLY A 189 -7.90 -25.84 -14.07
CA GLY A 189 -7.79 -26.51 -12.76
C GLY A 189 -8.42 -25.68 -11.64
N GLY A 190 -9.35 -26.29 -10.90
CA GLY A 190 -10.25 -25.64 -9.94
C GLY A 190 -9.59 -24.65 -8.97
N LEU A 191 -10.30 -23.55 -8.72
CA LEU A 191 -9.89 -22.42 -7.89
C LEU A 191 -9.57 -22.85 -6.45
N PRO A 192 -8.33 -22.71 -5.95
CA PRO A 192 -8.05 -22.74 -4.54
C PRO A 192 -8.38 -21.37 -3.93
N SER A 193 -9.34 -21.38 -3.01
CA SER A 193 -9.80 -20.25 -2.20
C SER A 193 -8.78 -19.85 -1.12
N THR A 194 -7.72 -19.11 -1.46
CA THR A 194 -6.93 -18.36 -0.45
C THR A 194 -6.31 -17.10 -1.07
N PHE A 195 -7.12 -16.04 -1.20
CA PHE A 195 -6.63 -14.68 -1.43
C PHE A 195 -6.72 -13.91 -0.11
N ASP A 196 -5.58 -13.48 0.43
CA ASP A 196 -5.45 -12.74 1.69
C ASP A 196 -5.28 -11.25 1.36
N GLU A 197 -6.19 -10.43 1.87
CA GLU A 197 -6.40 -9.03 1.50
C GLU A 197 -5.77 -8.07 2.53
N GLY A 198 -4.63 -8.44 3.12
CA GLY A 198 -3.88 -7.58 4.02
C GLY A 198 -3.08 -6.46 3.34
N SER A 199 -2.90 -5.32 4.03
CA SER A 199 -2.26 -4.09 3.51
C SER A 199 -0.93 -4.38 2.79
N GLY A 200 -0.76 -3.84 1.58
CA GLY A 200 0.54 -3.81 0.88
C GLY A 200 0.80 -4.90 -0.15
N VAL A 201 0.00 -5.98 -0.23
CA VAL A 201 0.15 -7.03 -1.26
C VAL A 201 -1.18 -7.70 -1.61
N HIS A 202 -1.83 -7.28 -2.69
CA HIS A 202 -3.05 -7.93 -3.16
C HIS A 202 -2.87 -8.55 -4.54
N GLY A 203 -3.41 -9.76 -4.73
CA GLY A 203 -3.40 -10.49 -5.99
C GLY A 203 -2.15 -11.34 -6.26
N GLN A 204 -1.16 -11.32 -5.37
CA GLN A 204 0.02 -12.19 -5.47
C GLN A 204 -0.03 -13.31 -4.44
N LYS A 205 0.29 -14.52 -4.88
CA LYS A 205 0.46 -15.68 -4.00
C LYS A 205 1.65 -15.41 -3.07
N ARG A 206 1.40 -15.32 -1.76
CA ARG A 206 2.47 -15.20 -0.76
C ARG A 206 3.22 -16.53 -0.71
N SER A 207 4.56 -16.49 -0.81
CA SER A 207 5.40 -17.69 -0.64
C SER A 207 5.86 -17.87 0.82
N TRP A 208 5.17 -17.24 1.78
CA TRP A 208 5.52 -17.15 3.20
C TRP A 208 4.31 -17.16 4.13
#